data_AF-A0A2E3XQ74-F1
#
_entry.id   AF-A0A2E3XQ74-F1
#
_cell.length_a   1.000
_cell.length_b   1.000
_cell.length_c   1.000
_cell.angle_alpha   90.00
_cell.angle_beta   90.00
_cell.angle_gamma   90.00
#
_symmetry.space_group_name_H-M   'P 1'
#
loop_
_entity.id
_entity.type
_entity.pdbx_description
1 polymer ?
#
loop_
_entity_poly.entity_id
_entity_poly.type
_entity_poly.pdbx_seq_one_letter_code
_entity_poly.pdbx_strand_id
1 'polypeptide(L)'
;MSRAIELIKPSSFEPDHHFYPKALNSQLHPMVGHFFNLGHDRILKRYGHLNPQVDLEALDKVLKYQTKHFFWGGSDLFYVTTEHGNRKMVVLETNSCPSGQKSMPPRDDADEYRGYRYLIENSFLPHLKKKRLPKGALAVIYDKNYMETSGYAATLADLAKEDVYLIPHFNNEEQSLFYKDNQMYFRYEGEEIPIRACFRYVTQKPWNRIPPTCKTFVYNSTLVCLSGGRNKLLANKAYDLFNSELAGTGLKISMPETIKDVSKLEIPLWVQKFGGKAVVKDPYSNAGQGVFTITNERELDDFMAGEYSYDQFIVQSLIGHYEWSSSSQHGKYFHVGTVPNKKGKIFIADLRVMAYNGPQGFSPCAIYARRALSPLEKTPPESSWEVLGTNLSIKKGENQWESDTSRLMLMDRKDFNALGVGTDDLIEAFIQTILTIVAIDKMAQNLINKKGSFRYKLFQTLDNDASLLSEIMRS
;
A
#
# COMPACT_ATOMS: atom_id res chain seq x y z
N MET A 1 -3.50 -22.07 -4.83
CA MET A 1 -3.32 -21.20 -6.00
C MET A 1 -2.65 -22.03 -7.09
N SER A 2 -2.96 -21.76 -8.36
CA SER A 2 -2.28 -22.41 -9.50
C SER A 2 -0.79 -22.08 -9.48
N ARG A 3 0.05 -23.06 -9.81
CA ARG A 3 1.50 -22.87 -10.02
C ARG A 3 1.85 -22.94 -11.51
N ALA A 4 0.84 -23.08 -12.37
CA ALA A 4 1.01 -23.08 -13.81
C ALA A 4 1.04 -21.65 -14.34
N ILE A 5 1.81 -21.46 -15.42
CA ILE A 5 1.73 -20.25 -16.24
C ILE A 5 0.48 -20.34 -17.10
N GLU A 6 -0.29 -19.26 -17.16
CA GLU A 6 -1.52 -19.17 -17.93
C GLU A 6 -1.36 -18.15 -19.07
N LEU A 7 -1.76 -18.54 -20.27
CA LEU A 7 -1.82 -17.65 -21.43
C LEU A 7 -3.21 -17.02 -21.50
N ILE A 8 -3.29 -15.72 -21.23
CA ILE A 8 -4.53 -14.96 -21.24
C ILE A 8 -4.70 -14.29 -22.60
N LYS A 9 -5.77 -14.63 -23.31
CA LYS A 9 -6.06 -14.10 -24.64
C LYS A 9 -6.97 -12.87 -24.56
N PRO A 10 -6.93 -11.96 -25.54
CA PRO A 10 -7.92 -10.90 -25.65
C PRO A 10 -9.35 -11.44 -25.71
N SER A 11 -10.29 -10.68 -25.15
CA SER A 11 -11.72 -10.95 -24.99
C SER A 11 -12.04 -12.12 -24.05
N SER A 12 -11.23 -12.32 -23.00
CA SER A 12 -11.43 -13.39 -22.01
C SER A 12 -11.80 -12.87 -20.60
N PHE A 13 -12.14 -11.59 -20.46
CA PHE A 13 -12.46 -11.01 -19.15
C PHE A 13 -13.86 -11.41 -18.70
N GLU A 14 -13.95 -12.05 -17.54
CA GLU A 14 -15.22 -12.46 -16.92
C GLU A 14 -15.30 -11.86 -15.49
N PRO A 15 -16.24 -10.94 -15.20
CA PRO A 15 -16.26 -10.22 -13.94
C PRO A 15 -16.32 -11.11 -12.68
N ASP A 16 -17.04 -12.23 -12.73
CA ASP A 16 -17.22 -13.17 -11.62
C ASP A 16 -15.92 -13.87 -11.19
N HIS A 17 -14.95 -13.98 -12.09
CA HIS A 17 -13.60 -14.49 -11.78
C HIS A 17 -12.71 -13.48 -11.05
N HIS A 18 -13.02 -12.18 -11.14
CA HIS A 18 -12.09 -11.10 -10.80
C HIS A 18 -12.54 -10.17 -9.67
N PHE A 19 -13.79 -10.29 -9.22
CA PHE A 19 -14.36 -9.48 -8.14
C PHE A 19 -14.98 -10.34 -7.04
N TYR A 20 -15.01 -9.82 -5.81
CA TYR A 20 -15.78 -10.46 -4.75
C TYR A 20 -17.28 -10.41 -5.09
N PRO A 21 -18.06 -11.46 -4.75
CA PRO A 21 -19.50 -11.45 -4.94
C PRO A 21 -20.20 -10.23 -4.30
N LYS A 22 -19.70 -9.79 -3.13
CA LYS A 22 -20.19 -8.57 -2.46
C LYS A 22 -19.98 -7.31 -3.32
N ALA A 23 -18.85 -7.20 -4.02
CA ALA A 23 -18.54 -6.06 -4.88
C ALA A 23 -19.32 -6.10 -6.20
N LEU A 24 -19.56 -7.28 -6.77
CA LEU A 24 -20.38 -7.46 -7.98
C LEU A 24 -21.80 -6.94 -7.77
N ASN A 25 -22.39 -7.23 -6.61
CA ASN A 25 -23.78 -6.88 -6.26
C ASN A 25 -23.92 -5.51 -5.55
N SER A 26 -22.88 -4.67 -5.59
CA SER A 26 -22.85 -3.39 -4.87
C SER A 26 -23.01 -2.20 -5.82
N GLN A 27 -23.59 -1.11 -5.31
CA GLN A 27 -23.66 0.17 -6.00
C GLN A 27 -22.78 1.19 -5.28
N LEU A 28 -21.95 1.90 -6.04
CA LEU A 28 -21.07 2.94 -5.51
C LEU A 28 -21.86 4.00 -4.72
N HIS A 29 -21.33 4.41 -3.58
CA HIS A 29 -21.92 5.49 -2.81
C HIS A 29 -21.82 6.82 -3.60
N PRO A 30 -22.89 7.63 -3.72
CA PRO A 30 -22.89 8.86 -4.53
C PRO A 30 -21.77 9.84 -4.18
N MET A 31 -21.45 10.02 -2.89
CA MET A 31 -20.34 10.89 -2.47
C MET A 31 -18.96 10.38 -2.93
N VAL A 32 -18.78 9.06 -2.96
CA VAL A 32 -17.54 8.46 -3.43
C VAL A 32 -17.45 8.62 -4.95
N GLY A 33 -18.54 8.37 -5.67
CA GLY A 33 -18.65 8.66 -7.10
C GLY A 33 -18.34 10.13 -7.43
N HIS A 34 -18.88 11.06 -6.64
CA HIS A 34 -18.57 12.49 -6.78
C HIS A 34 -17.08 12.77 -6.55
N PHE A 35 -16.48 12.20 -5.49
CA PHE A 35 -15.06 12.33 -5.19
C PHE A 35 -14.17 11.88 -6.36
N PHE A 36 -14.44 10.70 -6.95
CA PHE A 36 -13.68 10.21 -8.11
C PHE A 36 -13.73 11.16 -9.31
N ASN A 37 -14.78 11.97 -9.43
CA ASN A 37 -14.99 12.88 -10.54
C ASN A 37 -14.53 14.32 -10.26
N LEU A 38 -14.07 14.67 -9.04
CA LEU A 38 -13.73 16.06 -8.68
C LEU A 38 -12.68 16.70 -9.60
N GLY A 39 -11.59 16.00 -9.92
CA GLY A 39 -10.44 16.56 -10.64
C GLY A 39 -9.60 17.51 -9.78
N HIS A 40 -8.39 17.83 -10.25
CA HIS A 40 -7.39 18.58 -9.47
C HIS A 40 -7.86 19.99 -9.09
N ASP A 41 -8.45 20.75 -10.01
CA ASP A 41 -8.85 22.14 -9.75
C ASP A 41 -9.87 22.25 -8.60
N ARG A 42 -10.85 21.34 -8.56
CA ARG A 42 -11.85 21.31 -7.48
C ARG A 42 -11.25 20.82 -6.17
N ILE A 43 -10.33 19.84 -6.21
CA ILE A 43 -9.58 19.38 -5.04
C ILE A 43 -8.77 20.55 -4.45
N LEU A 44 -7.99 21.26 -5.28
CA LEU A 44 -7.19 22.41 -4.86
C LEU A 44 -8.06 23.48 -4.19
N LYS A 45 -9.12 23.90 -4.87
CA LYS A 45 -10.02 24.93 -4.36
C LYS A 45 -10.68 24.52 -3.05
N ARG A 46 -11.17 23.28 -2.94
CA ARG A 46 -11.84 22.81 -1.73
C ARG A 46 -10.85 22.64 -0.57
N TYR A 47 -9.72 22.00 -0.81
CA TYR A 47 -8.72 21.74 0.22
C TYR A 47 -8.10 23.04 0.74
N GLY A 48 -7.73 23.97 -0.14
CA GLY A 48 -7.20 25.27 0.27
C GLY A 48 -8.20 26.15 1.01
N HIS A 49 -9.49 26.07 0.68
CA HIS A 49 -10.52 26.78 1.45
C HIS A 49 -10.62 26.29 2.90
N LEU A 50 -10.49 24.98 3.12
CA LEU A 50 -10.51 24.37 4.45
C LEU A 50 -9.15 24.50 5.18
N ASN A 51 -8.08 24.76 4.44
CA ASN A 51 -6.71 24.84 4.93
C ASN A 51 -6.03 26.12 4.39
N PRO A 52 -6.42 27.31 4.85
CA PRO A 52 -5.94 28.59 4.32
C PRO A 52 -4.42 28.78 4.44
N GLN A 53 -3.76 28.01 5.31
CA GLN A 53 -2.30 27.98 5.48
C GLN A 53 -1.55 27.21 4.39
N VAL A 54 -2.25 26.48 3.51
CA VAL A 54 -1.63 25.65 2.47
C VAL A 54 -1.29 26.48 1.24
N ASP A 55 -0.04 26.36 0.80
CA ASP A 55 0.41 26.84 -0.51
C ASP A 55 -0.23 25.99 -1.62
N LEU A 56 -1.17 26.63 -2.35
CA LEU A 56 -1.89 26.00 -3.44
C LEU A 56 -1.00 25.66 -4.63
N GLU A 57 0.07 26.41 -4.88
CA GLU A 57 1.02 26.11 -5.96
C GLU A 57 1.84 24.86 -5.62
N ALA A 58 2.26 24.73 -4.35
CA ALA A 58 2.91 23.52 -3.87
C ALA A 58 1.99 22.29 -3.98
N LEU A 59 0.72 22.43 -3.60
CA LEU A 59 -0.26 21.33 -3.72
C LEU A 59 -0.53 20.96 -5.19
N ASP A 60 -0.65 21.94 -6.08
CA ASP A 60 -0.83 21.68 -7.52
C ASP A 60 0.36 20.92 -8.10
N LYS A 61 1.59 21.31 -7.74
CA LYS A 61 2.83 20.59 -8.12
C LYS A 61 2.82 19.15 -7.63
N VAL A 62 2.32 18.89 -6.42
CA VAL A 62 2.19 17.53 -5.87
C VAL A 62 1.16 16.72 -6.65
N LEU A 63 -0.02 17.27 -6.93
CA LEU A 63 -1.09 16.59 -7.69
C LEU A 63 -0.64 16.26 -9.12
N LYS A 64 0.12 17.15 -9.77
CA LYS A 64 0.62 17.01 -11.14
C LYS A 64 1.98 16.32 -11.25
N TYR A 65 2.61 15.98 -10.12
CA TYR A 65 3.92 15.34 -10.10
C TYR A 65 3.97 14.11 -11.01
N GLN A 66 5.05 13.97 -11.79
CA GLN A 66 5.25 12.83 -12.70
C GLN A 66 6.30 11.89 -12.12
N THR A 67 5.86 10.71 -11.68
CA THR A 67 6.74 9.76 -10.99
C THR A 67 7.72 9.11 -11.94
N LYS A 68 8.89 8.73 -11.42
CA LYS A 68 9.94 8.06 -12.20
C LYS A 68 9.98 6.56 -11.98
N HIS A 69 9.56 6.10 -10.81
CA HIS A 69 9.65 4.71 -10.37
C HIS A 69 8.36 4.20 -9.71
N PHE A 70 7.65 5.03 -8.93
CA PHE A 70 6.47 4.64 -8.16
C PHE A 70 5.18 5.11 -8.83
N PHE A 71 4.64 4.28 -9.72
CA PHE A 71 3.53 4.65 -10.60
C PHE A 71 2.14 4.37 -10.01
N TRP A 72 2.05 3.40 -9.09
CA TRP A 72 0.79 3.00 -8.47
C TRP A 72 1.01 2.58 -7.03
N GLY A 73 0.37 3.25 -6.08
CA GLY A 73 0.53 2.96 -4.67
C GLY A 73 -0.78 3.05 -3.92
N GLY A 74 -0.78 2.59 -2.68
CA GLY A 74 -1.90 2.81 -1.78
C GLY A 74 -1.44 2.95 -0.34
N SER A 75 -2.03 3.87 0.38
CA SER A 75 -1.75 4.11 1.78
C SER A 75 -2.87 3.57 2.66
N ASP A 76 -2.49 3.05 3.81
CA ASP A 76 -3.42 2.70 4.89
C ASP A 76 -3.48 3.89 5.84
N LEU A 77 -4.67 4.44 6.03
CA LEU A 77 -4.88 5.63 6.84
C LEU A 77 -5.86 5.36 7.97
N PHE A 78 -5.58 5.95 9.12
CA PHE A 78 -6.56 6.09 10.18
C PHE A 78 -7.20 7.47 10.15
N TYR A 79 -8.51 7.49 10.34
CA TYR A 79 -9.23 8.70 10.69
C TYR A 79 -9.18 8.89 12.19
N VAL A 80 -8.42 9.90 12.61
CA VAL A 80 -8.08 10.14 14.01
C VAL A 80 -8.55 11.51 14.44
N THR A 81 -8.58 11.72 15.74
CA THR A 81 -8.72 13.04 16.36
C THR A 81 -7.58 13.29 17.34
N THR A 82 -7.31 14.56 17.60
CA THR A 82 -6.41 15.01 18.66
C THR A 82 -7.18 15.35 19.94
N GLU A 83 -6.45 15.64 21.01
CA GLU A 83 -7.01 16.12 22.30
C GLU A 83 -7.81 17.42 22.16
N HIS A 84 -7.54 18.21 21.12
CA HIS A 84 -8.27 19.43 20.80
C HIS A 84 -9.48 19.19 19.88
N GLY A 85 -9.82 17.93 19.57
CA GLY A 85 -10.95 17.58 18.69
C GLY A 85 -10.66 17.75 17.20
N ASN A 86 -9.39 17.97 16.81
CA ASN A 86 -9.03 18.14 15.41
C ASN A 86 -8.97 16.79 14.70
N ARG A 87 -9.85 16.57 13.73
CA ARG A 87 -9.88 15.35 12.93
C ARG A 87 -8.88 15.42 11.77
N LYS A 88 -8.20 14.32 11.50
CA LYS A 88 -7.16 14.23 10.46
C LYS A 88 -7.02 12.82 9.91
N MET A 89 -6.46 12.72 8.70
CA MET A 89 -6.00 11.46 8.12
C MET A 89 -4.52 11.23 8.44
N VAL A 90 -4.23 10.10 9.09
CA VAL A 90 -2.86 9.71 9.49
C VAL A 90 -2.45 8.44 8.76
N VAL A 91 -1.33 8.50 8.03
CA VAL A 91 -0.75 7.40 7.27
C VAL A 91 -0.03 6.43 8.20
N LEU A 92 -0.39 5.15 8.10
CA LEU A 92 0.24 4.06 8.84
C LEU A 92 1.34 3.36 8.05
N GLU A 93 1.06 3.13 6.76
CA GLU A 93 1.98 2.54 5.80
C GLU A 93 1.57 2.86 4.36
N THR A 94 2.51 2.68 3.43
CA THR A 94 2.28 2.82 1.99
C THR A 94 2.77 1.56 1.28
N ASN A 95 1.97 1.07 0.35
CA ASN A 95 2.13 -0.21 -0.32
C ASN A 95 2.37 0.01 -1.83
N SER A 96 3.40 -0.64 -2.39
CA SER A 96 3.76 -0.54 -3.82
C SER A 96 3.11 -1.56 -4.75
N CYS A 97 2.38 -2.53 -4.19
CA CYS A 97 1.40 -3.36 -4.92
C CYS A 97 0.17 -3.56 -4.01
N PRO A 98 -0.65 -2.52 -3.82
CA PRO A 98 -1.83 -2.60 -2.95
C PRO A 98 -2.91 -3.50 -3.57
N SER A 99 -3.63 -4.27 -2.75
CA SER A 99 -4.88 -4.92 -3.16
C SER A 99 -6.04 -3.96 -2.96
N GLY A 100 -7.08 -4.07 -3.77
CA GLY A 100 -8.36 -3.39 -3.54
C GLY A 100 -9.35 -3.45 -4.69
N GLN A 101 -8.91 -3.74 -5.93
CA GLN A 101 -9.80 -3.62 -7.09
C GLN A 101 -10.91 -4.64 -7.09
N LYS A 102 -10.61 -5.87 -6.68
CA LYS A 102 -11.60 -6.94 -6.46
C LYS A 102 -12.70 -6.59 -5.45
N SER A 103 -12.50 -5.55 -4.64
CA SER A 103 -13.45 -5.06 -3.64
C SER A 103 -14.18 -3.79 -4.09
N MET A 104 -13.81 -3.16 -5.20
CA MET A 104 -14.34 -1.86 -5.58
C MET A 104 -15.70 -2.00 -6.29
N PRO A 105 -16.77 -1.30 -5.83
CA PRO A 105 -18.01 -1.19 -6.58
C PRO A 105 -17.78 -0.58 -7.98
N PRO A 106 -18.61 -0.90 -8.99
CA PRO A 106 -18.48 -0.30 -10.31
C PRO A 106 -18.71 1.21 -10.24
N ARG A 107 -17.95 1.98 -11.03
CA ARG A 107 -18.15 3.44 -11.14
C ARG A 107 -19.32 3.78 -12.07
N ASP A 108 -19.55 2.92 -13.05
CA ASP A 108 -20.63 2.96 -14.03
C ASP A 108 -21.07 1.51 -14.30
N ASP A 109 -22.36 1.33 -14.59
CA ASP A 109 -22.97 -0.01 -14.75
C ASP A 109 -22.48 -0.73 -16.01
N ALA A 110 -21.99 0.02 -17.01
CA ALA A 110 -21.44 -0.53 -18.25
C ALA A 110 -19.94 -0.89 -18.17
N ASP A 111 -19.25 -0.53 -17.08
CA ASP A 111 -17.81 -0.78 -16.93
C ASP A 111 -17.52 -2.14 -16.28
N GLU A 112 -17.42 -3.18 -17.12
CA GLU A 112 -17.11 -4.55 -16.71
C GLU A 112 -15.73 -4.67 -16.04
N TYR A 113 -14.75 -3.88 -16.48
CA TYR A 113 -13.36 -3.95 -16.02
C TYR A 113 -13.12 -3.13 -14.74
N ARG A 114 -13.99 -2.16 -14.47
CA ARG A 114 -13.93 -1.28 -13.30
C ARG A 114 -12.53 -0.67 -13.13
N GLY A 115 -12.04 -0.64 -11.89
CA GLY A 115 -10.74 -0.10 -11.53
C GLY A 115 -9.53 -0.72 -12.24
N TYR A 116 -9.63 -1.95 -12.76
CA TYR A 116 -8.55 -2.57 -13.53
C TYR A 116 -8.23 -1.76 -14.80
N ARG A 117 -9.28 -1.38 -15.56
CA ARG A 117 -9.12 -0.58 -16.79
C ARG A 117 -8.47 0.75 -16.49
N TYR A 118 -8.99 1.48 -15.50
CA TYR A 118 -8.45 2.81 -15.18
C TYR A 118 -6.95 2.79 -14.88
N LEU A 119 -6.47 1.80 -14.12
CA LEU A 119 -5.06 1.70 -13.78
C LEU A 119 -4.20 1.36 -15.01
N ILE A 120 -4.63 0.37 -15.79
CA ILE A 120 -3.85 -0.12 -16.94
C ILE A 120 -3.83 0.93 -18.06
N GLU A 121 -4.99 1.45 -18.42
CA GLU A 121 -5.18 2.39 -19.51
C GLU A 121 -4.54 3.76 -19.22
N ASN A 122 -4.71 4.29 -18.00
CA ASN A 122 -4.29 5.65 -17.69
C ASN A 122 -2.90 5.74 -17.05
N SER A 123 -2.30 4.61 -16.66
CA SER A 123 -0.94 4.59 -16.07
C SER A 123 -0.02 3.59 -16.75
N PHE A 124 -0.30 2.28 -16.68
CA PHE A 124 0.64 1.26 -17.17
C PHE A 124 0.98 1.41 -18.67
N LEU A 125 -0.03 1.44 -19.55
CA LEU A 125 0.15 1.53 -21.00
C LEU A 125 0.83 2.85 -21.44
N PRO A 126 0.48 4.03 -20.90
CA PRO A 126 1.20 5.27 -21.16
C PRO A 126 2.71 5.19 -20.85
N HIS A 127 3.11 4.48 -19.80
CA HIS A 127 4.54 4.30 -19.50
C HIS A 127 5.25 3.38 -20.50
N LEU A 128 4.56 2.41 -21.10
CA LEU A 128 5.13 1.58 -22.18
C LEU A 128 5.43 2.42 -23.42
N LYS A 129 4.48 3.28 -23.84
CA LYS A 129 4.62 4.12 -25.05
C LYS A 129 5.78 5.12 -24.95
N LYS A 130 6.13 5.56 -23.75
CA LYS A 130 7.22 6.53 -23.49
C LYS A 130 8.61 5.89 -23.41
N LYS A 131 8.71 4.55 -23.36
CA LYS A 131 9.98 3.84 -23.10
C LYS A 131 10.45 3.07 -24.32
N ARG A 132 11.76 3.06 -24.52
CA ARG A 132 12.41 2.08 -25.42
C ARG A 132 12.52 0.76 -24.67
N LEU A 133 11.54 -0.12 -24.90
CA LEU A 133 11.47 -1.44 -24.28
C LEU A 133 12.30 -2.47 -25.09
N PRO A 134 12.82 -3.53 -24.45
CA PRO A 134 13.37 -4.66 -25.17
C PRO A 134 12.26 -5.45 -25.90
N LYS A 135 12.64 -6.39 -26.76
CA LYS A 135 11.67 -7.33 -27.35
C LYS A 135 11.16 -8.30 -26.29
N GLY A 136 9.92 -8.77 -26.40
CA GLY A 136 9.35 -9.76 -25.50
C GLY A 136 7.85 -9.59 -25.28
N ALA A 137 7.23 -10.49 -24.52
CA ALA A 137 5.80 -10.51 -24.22
C ALA A 137 5.43 -9.55 -23.07
N LEU A 138 4.12 -9.33 -22.90
CA LEU A 138 3.54 -8.75 -21.68
C LEU A 138 3.27 -9.86 -20.66
N ALA A 139 3.45 -9.53 -19.39
CA ALA A 139 3.15 -10.46 -18.32
C ALA A 139 2.51 -9.79 -17.09
N VAL A 140 1.78 -10.58 -16.32
CA VAL A 140 1.44 -10.27 -14.92
C VAL A 140 2.13 -11.31 -14.06
N ILE A 141 3.00 -10.86 -13.16
CA ILE A 141 3.73 -11.76 -12.24
C ILE A 141 3.13 -11.66 -10.84
N TYR A 142 2.92 -12.78 -10.15
CA TYR A 142 2.21 -12.76 -8.86
C TYR A 142 2.65 -13.83 -7.86
N ASP A 143 2.43 -13.59 -6.57
CA ASP A 143 2.64 -14.56 -5.49
C ASP A 143 1.45 -14.69 -4.52
N LYS A 144 0.39 -13.92 -4.76
CA LYS A 144 -0.81 -13.85 -3.93
C LYS A 144 -1.95 -13.27 -4.76
N ASN A 145 -3.19 -13.41 -4.26
CA ASN A 145 -4.39 -12.73 -4.77
C ASN A 145 -4.71 -13.04 -6.25
N TYR A 146 -4.72 -14.33 -6.62
CA TYR A 146 -5.02 -14.76 -7.99
C TYR A 146 -6.26 -14.07 -8.62
N MET A 147 -7.36 -13.92 -7.88
CA MET A 147 -8.57 -13.20 -8.33
C MET A 147 -8.27 -11.78 -8.85
N GLU A 148 -7.40 -11.05 -8.16
CA GLU A 148 -7.05 -9.68 -8.53
C GLU A 148 -6.02 -9.64 -9.67
N THR A 149 -5.07 -10.57 -9.67
CA THR A 149 -3.98 -10.61 -10.65
C THR A 149 -4.44 -11.15 -12.00
N SER A 150 -5.37 -12.10 -12.02
CA SER A 150 -6.05 -12.54 -13.24
C SER A 150 -6.88 -11.41 -13.85
N GLY A 151 -7.55 -10.58 -13.04
CA GLY A 151 -8.28 -9.40 -13.51
C GLY A 151 -7.37 -8.38 -14.20
N TYR A 152 -6.17 -8.12 -13.63
CA TYR A 152 -5.17 -7.29 -14.31
C TYR A 152 -4.68 -7.92 -15.61
N ALA A 153 -4.45 -9.24 -15.66
CA ALA A 153 -3.96 -9.92 -16.85
C ALA A 153 -4.98 -9.89 -18.00
N ALA A 154 -6.24 -10.22 -17.72
CA ALA A 154 -7.32 -10.19 -18.71
C ALA A 154 -7.58 -8.77 -19.21
N THR A 155 -7.62 -7.77 -18.31
CA THR A 155 -7.77 -6.37 -18.71
C THR A 155 -6.58 -5.90 -19.56
N LEU A 156 -5.36 -6.33 -19.23
CA LEU A 156 -4.18 -5.98 -20.02
C LEU A 156 -4.24 -6.58 -21.42
N ALA A 157 -4.63 -7.85 -21.56
CA ALA A 157 -4.77 -8.52 -22.85
C ALA A 157 -5.78 -7.79 -23.74
N ASP A 158 -6.92 -7.40 -23.17
CA ASP A 158 -8.00 -6.72 -23.88
C ASP A 158 -7.61 -5.31 -24.35
N LEU A 159 -6.90 -4.55 -23.50
CA LEU A 159 -6.49 -3.18 -23.84
C LEU A 159 -5.26 -3.16 -24.76
N ALA A 160 -4.33 -4.12 -24.61
CA ALA A 160 -3.15 -4.22 -25.45
C ALA A 160 -3.42 -4.92 -26.79
N LYS A 161 -4.53 -5.67 -26.91
CA LYS A 161 -4.86 -6.52 -28.06
C LYS A 161 -3.74 -7.52 -28.38
N GLU A 162 -3.17 -8.10 -27.34
CA GLU A 162 -2.09 -9.09 -27.38
C GLU A 162 -2.27 -10.09 -26.24
N ASP A 163 -1.76 -11.30 -26.42
CA ASP A 163 -1.72 -12.29 -25.35
C ASP A 163 -0.84 -11.83 -24.17
N VAL A 164 -1.27 -12.16 -22.96
CA VAL A 164 -0.58 -11.81 -21.71
C VAL A 164 -0.33 -13.07 -20.91
N TYR A 165 0.90 -13.24 -20.41
CA TYR A 165 1.24 -14.37 -19.53
C TYR A 165 0.99 -14.02 -18.07
N LEU A 166 0.14 -14.80 -17.40
CA LEU A 166 -0.04 -14.76 -15.96
C LEU A 166 0.91 -15.78 -15.31
N ILE A 167 1.95 -15.30 -14.65
CA ILE A 167 3.10 -16.11 -14.22
C ILE A 167 3.21 -16.12 -12.69
N PRO A 168 3.11 -17.29 -12.03
CA PRO A 168 3.37 -17.42 -10.60
C PRO A 168 4.85 -17.23 -10.28
N HIS A 169 5.14 -16.56 -9.17
CA HIS A 169 6.48 -16.20 -8.71
C HIS A 169 6.54 -16.20 -7.17
N PHE A 170 6.25 -17.37 -6.59
CA PHE A 170 6.11 -17.58 -5.15
C PHE A 170 7.46 -17.57 -4.42
N ASN A 171 7.45 -17.20 -3.15
CA ASN A 171 8.67 -17.18 -2.33
C ASN A 171 9.11 -18.60 -1.97
N ASN A 172 10.42 -18.89 -1.90
CA ASN A 172 10.99 -20.19 -1.54
C ASN A 172 10.52 -21.39 -2.38
N GLU A 173 10.05 -21.13 -3.61
CA GLU A 173 9.66 -22.17 -4.57
C GLU A 173 10.60 -22.16 -5.78
N GLU A 174 10.49 -23.16 -6.65
CA GLU A 174 11.18 -23.14 -7.95
C GLU A 174 10.61 -22.00 -8.81
N GLN A 175 11.49 -21.22 -9.44
CA GLN A 175 11.10 -20.03 -10.18
C GLN A 175 11.03 -20.32 -11.68
N SER A 176 9.88 -20.02 -12.30
CA SER A 176 9.76 -20.06 -13.76
C SER A 176 10.44 -18.86 -14.44
N LEU A 177 10.72 -17.80 -13.68
CA LEU A 177 11.41 -16.59 -14.15
C LEU A 177 12.91 -16.69 -13.96
N PHE A 178 13.66 -16.25 -14.95
CA PHE A 178 15.12 -16.11 -14.90
C PHE A 178 15.58 -14.88 -15.70
N TYR A 179 16.88 -14.55 -15.63
CA TYR A 179 17.42 -13.34 -16.25
C TYR A 179 18.54 -13.66 -17.25
N LYS A 180 18.51 -13.01 -18.41
CA LYS A 180 19.59 -12.99 -19.41
C LYS A 180 19.89 -11.56 -19.80
N ASP A 181 21.15 -11.15 -19.75
CA ASP A 181 21.60 -9.77 -20.02
C ASP A 181 20.78 -8.69 -19.29
N ASN A 182 20.40 -8.97 -18.04
CA ASN A 182 19.54 -8.13 -17.20
C ASN A 182 18.11 -7.91 -17.76
N GLN A 183 17.61 -8.79 -18.64
CA GLN A 183 16.22 -8.85 -19.06
C GLN A 183 15.56 -10.10 -18.46
N MET A 184 14.29 -10.00 -18.07
CA MET A 184 13.49 -11.09 -17.52
C MET A 184 12.99 -12.02 -18.63
N TYR A 185 13.09 -13.33 -18.41
CA TYR A 185 12.62 -14.41 -19.28
C TYR A 185 11.81 -15.42 -18.46
N PHE A 186 11.01 -16.23 -19.14
CA PHE A 186 10.31 -17.37 -18.54
C PHE A 186 10.32 -18.58 -19.47
N ARG A 187 10.13 -19.77 -18.91
CA ARG A 187 9.94 -21.00 -19.70
C ARG A 187 8.45 -21.32 -19.85
N TYR A 188 8.00 -21.53 -21.08
CA TYR A 188 6.63 -21.95 -21.37
C TYR A 188 6.64 -22.92 -22.55
N GLU A 189 6.05 -24.11 -22.37
CA GLU A 189 5.99 -25.16 -23.39
C GLU A 189 7.36 -25.53 -24.01
N GLY A 190 8.43 -25.47 -23.20
CA GLY A 190 9.81 -25.78 -23.63
C GLY A 190 10.56 -24.59 -24.24
N GLU A 191 9.89 -23.47 -24.50
CA GLU A 191 10.48 -22.27 -25.09
C GLU A 191 10.87 -21.23 -24.02
N GLU A 192 11.94 -20.47 -24.30
CA GLU A 192 12.40 -19.37 -23.44
C GLU A 192 11.93 -18.03 -23.99
N ILE A 193 10.93 -17.43 -23.34
CA ILE A 193 10.24 -16.24 -23.84
C ILE A 193 10.72 -14.99 -23.08
N PRO A 194 11.24 -13.95 -23.77
CA PRO A 194 11.61 -12.69 -23.12
C PRO A 194 10.38 -11.90 -22.69
N ILE A 195 10.49 -11.12 -21.61
CA ILE A 195 9.46 -10.20 -21.13
C ILE A 195 9.91 -8.76 -21.39
N ARG A 196 9.10 -7.99 -22.12
CA ARG A 196 9.38 -6.56 -22.36
C ARG A 196 8.88 -5.67 -21.24
N ALA A 197 7.74 -6.01 -20.66
CA ALA A 197 7.14 -5.31 -19.55
C ALA A 197 6.23 -6.26 -18.75
N CYS A 198 6.18 -6.06 -17.44
CA CYS A 198 5.26 -6.80 -16.58
C CYS A 198 4.58 -5.93 -15.54
N PHE A 199 3.31 -6.24 -15.29
CA PHE A 199 2.57 -5.77 -14.12
C PHE A 199 2.93 -6.68 -12.95
N ARG A 200 3.56 -6.13 -11.90
CA ARG A 200 4.05 -6.92 -10.77
C ARG A 200 3.06 -6.86 -9.61
N TYR A 201 2.61 -8.05 -9.22
CA TYR A 201 1.87 -8.32 -7.99
C TYR A 201 2.60 -9.36 -7.13
N VAL A 202 3.91 -9.19 -7.00
CA VAL A 202 4.78 -10.03 -6.17
C VAL A 202 5.06 -9.27 -4.89
N THR A 203 4.58 -9.79 -3.78
CA THR A 203 4.39 -9.04 -2.53
C THR A 203 5.25 -9.54 -1.39
N GLN A 204 5.49 -10.85 -1.30
CA GLN A 204 6.23 -11.52 -0.23
C GLN A 204 7.73 -11.53 -0.56
N LYS A 205 8.53 -10.68 0.11
CA LYS A 205 9.99 -10.55 -0.10
C LYS A 205 10.42 -10.47 -1.58
N PRO A 206 9.78 -9.65 -2.44
CA PRO A 206 10.01 -9.68 -3.88
C PRO A 206 11.45 -9.37 -4.29
N TRP A 207 12.21 -8.67 -3.44
CA TRP A 207 13.62 -8.34 -3.66
C TRP A 207 14.56 -9.54 -3.71
N ASN A 208 14.14 -10.73 -3.25
CA ASN A 208 14.96 -11.94 -3.33
C ASN A 208 14.92 -12.66 -4.69
N ARG A 209 14.06 -12.21 -5.59
CA ARG A 209 13.84 -12.85 -6.90
C ARG A 209 13.63 -11.87 -8.05
N ILE A 210 13.42 -10.59 -7.73
CA ILE A 210 13.37 -9.51 -8.72
C ILE A 210 14.40 -8.44 -8.36
N PRO A 211 15.43 -8.23 -9.21
CA PRO A 211 16.46 -7.25 -8.93
C PRO A 211 15.86 -5.84 -8.93
N PRO A 212 16.41 -4.89 -8.13
CA PRO A 212 15.92 -3.51 -8.08
C PRO A 212 15.90 -2.81 -9.44
N THR A 213 16.75 -3.25 -10.36
CA THR A 213 16.88 -2.68 -11.71
C THR A 213 17.04 -3.79 -12.74
N CYS A 214 16.23 -3.75 -13.79
CA CYS A 214 16.37 -4.61 -14.97
C CYS A 214 15.92 -3.89 -16.25
N LYS A 215 16.23 -4.46 -17.42
CA LYS A 215 15.83 -3.95 -18.75
C LYS A 215 14.33 -4.13 -19.00
N THR A 216 13.71 -5.17 -18.43
CA THR A 216 12.26 -5.34 -18.46
C THR A 216 11.61 -4.22 -17.67
N PHE A 217 10.56 -3.60 -18.21
CA PHE A 217 9.82 -2.61 -17.43
C PHE A 217 8.90 -3.29 -16.41
N VAL A 218 9.20 -3.11 -15.12
CA VAL A 218 8.43 -3.71 -14.02
C VAL A 218 7.57 -2.65 -13.33
N TYR A 219 6.26 -2.86 -13.27
CA TYR A 219 5.29 -1.94 -12.69
C TYR A 219 4.73 -2.47 -11.36
N ASN A 220 5.11 -1.97 -10.18
CA ASN A 220 6.29 -1.16 -9.89
C ASN A 220 7.52 -2.03 -9.67
N SER A 221 8.74 -1.49 -9.82
CA SER A 221 9.99 -2.21 -9.53
C SER A 221 10.16 -2.54 -8.03
N THR A 222 10.96 -3.57 -7.70
CA THR A 222 11.42 -3.84 -6.33
C THR A 222 12.27 -2.72 -5.74
N LEU A 223 12.87 -1.85 -6.57
CA LEU A 223 13.44 -0.58 -6.10
C LEU A 223 12.44 0.18 -5.22
N VAL A 224 11.20 0.32 -5.67
CA VAL A 224 10.15 1.05 -4.93
C VAL A 224 9.81 0.35 -3.62
N CYS A 225 9.82 -0.99 -3.60
CA CYS A 225 9.66 -1.74 -2.34
C CYS A 225 10.73 -1.33 -1.33
N LEU A 226 11.99 -1.40 -1.75
CA LEU A 226 13.14 -1.08 -0.92
C LEU A 226 13.14 0.39 -0.49
N SER A 227 12.76 1.32 -1.38
CA SER A 227 12.72 2.77 -1.11
C SER A 227 11.61 3.23 -0.18
N GLY A 228 10.73 2.33 0.27
CA GLY A 228 9.68 2.64 1.25
C GLY A 228 8.32 2.03 0.95
N GLY A 229 8.06 1.61 -0.29
CA GLY A 229 6.76 1.05 -0.68
C GLY A 229 6.46 -0.35 -0.10
N ARG A 230 7.45 -1.01 0.51
CA ARG A 230 7.32 -2.22 1.34
C ARG A 230 8.39 -2.29 2.44
N ASN A 231 9.02 -1.16 2.75
CA ASN A 231 10.06 -1.05 3.77
C ASN A 231 9.67 0.13 4.66
N LYS A 232 9.07 -0.16 5.82
CA LYS A 232 8.51 0.88 6.70
C LYS A 232 9.61 1.79 7.29
N LEU A 233 10.83 1.26 7.46
CA LEU A 233 12.00 2.01 7.92
C LEU A 233 12.33 3.11 6.91
N LEU A 234 12.53 2.74 5.64
CA LEU A 234 12.84 3.69 4.58
C LEU A 234 11.67 4.58 4.21
N ALA A 235 10.44 4.10 4.34
CA ALA A 235 9.25 4.93 4.19
C ALA A 235 9.30 6.10 5.18
N ASN A 236 9.55 5.83 6.46
CA ASN A 236 9.64 6.88 7.47
C ASN A 236 10.78 7.88 7.19
N LYS A 237 11.97 7.39 6.78
CA LYS A 237 13.09 8.26 6.36
C LYS A 237 12.70 9.13 5.14
N ALA A 238 12.03 8.56 4.14
CA ALA A 238 11.55 9.29 2.96
C ALA A 238 10.51 10.35 3.34
N TYR A 239 9.59 10.04 4.26
CA TYR A 239 8.57 10.97 4.73
C TYR A 239 9.17 12.15 5.48
N ASP A 240 10.15 11.91 6.36
CA ASP A 240 10.83 12.99 7.10
C ASP A 240 11.60 13.94 6.17
N LEU A 241 12.34 13.39 5.20
CA LEU A 241 13.04 14.18 4.20
C LEU A 241 12.06 15.03 3.39
N PHE A 242 10.97 14.43 2.90
CA PHE A 242 10.01 15.17 2.09
C PHE A 242 9.20 16.18 2.91
N ASN A 243 8.87 15.88 4.17
CA ASN A 243 8.27 16.85 5.09
C ASN A 243 9.18 18.05 5.33
N SER A 244 10.50 17.84 5.36
CA SER A 244 11.48 18.93 5.47
C SER A 244 11.51 19.78 4.20
N GLU A 245 11.40 19.16 3.01
CA GLU A 245 11.28 19.88 1.73
C GLU A 245 9.98 20.68 1.63
N LEU A 246 8.89 20.21 2.23
CA LEU A 246 7.59 20.87 2.26
C LEU A 246 7.46 21.94 3.36
N ALA A 247 8.48 22.13 4.19
CA ALA A 247 8.44 23.09 5.28
C ALA A 247 8.06 24.50 4.76
N GLY A 248 7.09 25.12 5.44
CA GLY A 248 6.55 26.43 5.05
C GLY A 248 5.40 26.40 4.03
N THR A 249 5.12 25.27 3.38
CA THR A 249 4.00 25.16 2.40
C THR A 249 2.65 24.83 3.04
N GLY A 250 2.61 24.53 4.35
CA GLY A 250 1.41 24.04 5.03
C GLY A 250 1.04 22.59 4.70
N LEU A 251 1.73 21.93 3.76
CA LEU A 251 1.60 20.50 3.46
C LEU A 251 2.53 19.68 4.35
N LYS A 252 2.07 18.50 4.78
CA LYS A 252 2.87 17.54 5.53
C LYS A 252 2.25 16.15 5.43
N ILE A 253 3.09 15.12 5.34
CA ILE A 253 2.70 13.74 5.59
C ILE A 253 2.44 13.58 7.08
N SER A 254 1.18 13.34 7.43
CA SER A 254 0.75 13.06 8.79
C SER A 254 0.94 11.59 9.09
N MET A 255 1.87 11.27 9.99
CA MET A 255 2.18 9.92 10.45
C MET A 255 2.32 9.91 11.98
N PRO A 256 2.11 8.77 12.64
CA PRO A 256 2.38 8.66 14.07
C PRO A 256 3.90 8.80 14.34
N GLU A 257 4.28 9.30 15.53
CA GLU A 257 5.69 9.33 15.94
C GLU A 257 6.27 7.92 15.82
N THR A 258 7.40 7.78 15.13
CA THR A 258 8.01 6.50 14.80
C THR A 258 9.50 6.56 15.09
N ILE A 259 9.97 5.64 15.93
CA ILE A 259 11.38 5.41 16.20
C ILE A 259 11.88 4.36 15.22
N LYS A 260 13.00 4.66 14.56
CA LYS A 260 13.63 3.85 13.52
C LYS A 260 14.85 3.13 14.07
N ASP A 261 15.34 2.15 13.30
CA ASP A 261 16.63 1.50 13.53
C ASP A 261 16.71 0.86 14.93
N VAL A 262 15.60 0.28 15.42
CA VAL A 262 15.47 -0.25 16.78
C VAL A 262 15.82 -1.73 16.79
N SER A 263 16.77 -2.14 17.63
CA SER A 263 17.03 -3.56 17.88
C SER A 263 16.01 -4.15 18.85
N LYS A 264 15.82 -5.48 18.79
CA LYS A 264 14.86 -6.18 19.67
C LYS A 264 15.06 -5.84 21.16
N LEU A 265 16.32 -5.77 21.61
CA LEU A 265 16.68 -5.51 23.01
C LEU A 265 16.29 -4.11 23.50
N GLU A 266 16.15 -3.14 22.59
CA GLU A 266 15.82 -1.76 22.94
C GLU A 266 14.31 -1.50 23.00
N ILE A 267 13.48 -2.44 22.52
CA ILE A 267 12.03 -2.26 22.41
C ILE A 267 11.36 -1.89 23.73
N PRO A 268 11.65 -2.53 24.88
CA PRO A 268 11.05 -2.15 26.15
C PRO A 268 11.27 -0.66 26.52
N LEU A 269 12.45 -0.11 26.21
CA LEU A 269 12.77 1.30 26.49
C LEU A 269 11.91 2.25 25.64
N TRP A 270 11.71 1.93 24.37
CA TRP A 270 10.87 2.74 23.48
C TRP A 270 9.38 2.61 23.78
N VAL A 271 8.93 1.43 24.21
CA VAL A 271 7.57 1.23 24.72
C VAL A 271 7.34 2.09 25.97
N GLN A 272 8.30 2.13 26.89
CA GLN A 272 8.24 2.98 28.08
C GLN A 272 8.20 4.47 27.70
N LYS A 273 9.01 4.92 26.74
CA LYS A 273 9.00 6.30 26.23
C LYS A 273 7.59 6.72 25.75
N PHE A 274 6.85 5.81 25.12
CA PHE A 274 5.48 6.06 24.65
C PHE A 274 4.40 5.89 25.72
N GLY A 275 4.77 5.78 27.00
CA GLY A 275 3.82 5.63 28.12
C GLY A 275 3.35 4.19 28.31
N GLY A 276 4.17 3.21 27.92
CA GLY A 276 3.87 1.78 28.07
C GLY A 276 2.95 1.21 26.99
N LYS A 277 2.65 1.97 25.94
CA LYS A 277 1.81 1.55 24.80
C LYS A 277 2.54 1.86 23.50
N ALA A 278 2.63 0.91 22.59
CA ALA A 278 3.28 1.14 21.29
C ALA A 278 2.83 0.10 20.24
N VAL A 279 3.20 0.35 18.99
CA VAL A 279 3.12 -0.63 17.90
C VAL A 279 4.53 -0.93 17.44
N VAL A 280 4.98 -2.17 17.60
CA VAL A 280 6.25 -2.65 17.05
C VAL A 280 5.99 -3.25 15.69
N LYS A 281 6.82 -2.91 14.69
CA LYS A 281 6.70 -3.47 13.35
C LYS A 281 8.03 -3.98 12.83
N ASP A 282 8.00 -5.17 12.26
CA ASP A 282 8.97 -5.61 11.26
C ASP A 282 8.83 -4.68 10.03
N PRO A 283 9.91 -4.00 9.62
CA PRO A 283 9.85 -3.04 8.54
C PRO A 283 9.50 -3.65 7.18
N TYR A 284 9.81 -4.93 6.94
CA TYR A 284 9.78 -5.57 5.62
C TYR A 284 8.58 -6.50 5.42
N SER A 285 7.99 -6.97 6.52
CA SER A 285 6.77 -7.80 6.50
C SER A 285 5.55 -7.02 5.99
N ASN A 286 4.56 -7.75 5.46
CA ASN A 286 3.35 -7.17 4.85
C ASN A 286 2.07 -7.91 5.29
N ALA A 287 0.91 -7.39 4.86
CA ALA A 287 -0.39 -8.04 5.08
C ALA A 287 -0.66 -8.36 6.56
N GLY A 288 -0.33 -7.41 7.44
CA GLY A 288 -0.48 -7.51 8.89
C GLY A 288 0.48 -8.48 9.58
N GLN A 289 1.39 -9.13 8.84
CA GLN A 289 2.46 -9.91 9.46
C GLN A 289 3.52 -8.97 10.02
N GLY A 290 4.10 -9.35 11.16
CA GLY A 290 5.15 -8.58 11.81
C GLY A 290 4.66 -7.23 12.32
N VAL A 291 3.40 -7.12 12.75
CA VAL A 291 2.87 -5.94 13.46
C VAL A 291 2.39 -6.43 14.82
N PHE A 292 2.93 -5.85 15.89
CA PHE A 292 2.66 -6.24 17.25
C PHE A 292 2.18 -5.01 18.02
N THR A 293 0.96 -5.09 18.52
CA THR A 293 0.37 -4.05 19.36
C THR A 293 0.69 -4.37 20.81
N ILE A 294 1.27 -3.41 21.52
CA ILE A 294 1.70 -3.55 22.91
C ILE A 294 0.87 -2.59 23.73
N THR A 295 -0.02 -3.16 24.53
CA THR A 295 -0.88 -2.43 25.46
C THR A 295 -0.79 -2.96 26.88
N ASN A 296 -0.01 -4.00 27.14
CA ASN A 296 0.22 -4.54 28.48
C ASN A 296 1.56 -5.29 28.51
N GLU A 297 2.02 -5.64 29.72
CA GLU A 297 3.30 -6.32 29.93
C GLU A 297 3.34 -7.70 29.28
N ARG A 298 2.24 -8.45 29.34
CA ARG A 298 2.14 -9.76 28.67
C ARG A 298 2.38 -9.67 27.16
N GLU A 299 1.76 -8.71 26.47
CA GLU A 299 1.99 -8.52 25.03
C GLU A 299 3.44 -8.14 24.71
N LEU A 300 4.10 -7.39 25.59
CA LEU A 300 5.52 -7.08 25.47
C LEU A 300 6.37 -8.34 25.68
N ASP A 301 6.10 -9.12 26.73
CA ASP A 301 6.81 -10.36 27.04
C ASP A 301 6.65 -11.40 25.92
N ASP A 302 5.44 -11.57 25.40
CA ASP A 302 5.14 -12.45 24.27
C ASP A 302 5.94 -12.05 23.03
N PHE A 303 6.07 -10.74 22.76
CA PHE A 303 6.93 -10.22 21.70
C PHE A 303 8.42 -10.49 21.99
N MET A 304 8.88 -10.24 23.22
CA MET A 304 10.28 -10.43 23.60
C MET A 304 10.69 -11.90 23.59
N ALA A 305 9.76 -12.83 23.82
CA ALA A 305 9.98 -14.27 23.69
C ALA A 305 9.99 -14.76 22.23
N GLY A 306 9.41 -14.01 21.29
CA GLY A 306 9.28 -14.40 19.89
C GLY A 306 10.59 -14.40 19.11
N GLU A 307 10.71 -15.26 18.10
CA GLU A 307 11.81 -15.26 17.14
C GLU A 307 11.39 -14.60 15.83
N TYR A 308 12.28 -13.81 15.24
CA TYR A 308 12.00 -13.00 14.04
C TYR A 308 13.10 -13.17 12.99
N SER A 309 12.74 -13.03 11.72
CA SER A 309 13.68 -13.21 10.60
C SER A 309 14.59 -12.00 10.35
N TYR A 310 14.33 -10.88 11.01
CA TYR A 310 15.02 -9.62 10.83
C TYR A 310 15.39 -9.05 12.20
N ASP A 311 16.48 -8.29 12.24
CA ASP A 311 17.08 -7.80 13.49
C ASP A 311 16.67 -6.36 13.80
N GLN A 312 16.07 -5.67 12.82
CA GLN A 312 15.61 -4.30 12.95
C GLN A 312 14.10 -4.18 13.00
N PHE A 313 13.64 -3.29 13.86
CA PHE A 313 12.24 -2.94 14.05
C PHE A 313 12.05 -1.43 13.92
N ILE A 314 10.80 -1.05 13.73
CA ILE A 314 10.34 0.30 14.05
C ILE A 314 9.36 0.25 15.22
N VAL A 315 9.42 1.25 16.10
CA VAL A 315 8.49 1.40 17.21
C VAL A 315 7.68 2.66 16.99
N GLN A 316 6.38 2.50 16.79
CA GLN A 316 5.47 3.58 16.45
C GLN A 316 4.51 3.87 17.62
N SER A 317 4.20 5.14 17.84
CA SER A 317 3.15 5.54 18.77
C SER A 317 1.82 4.87 18.39
N LEU A 318 1.17 4.29 19.40
CA LEU A 318 -0.08 3.57 19.26
C LEU A 318 -1.24 4.54 19.20
N ILE A 319 -2.10 4.34 18.21
CA ILE A 319 -3.36 5.06 18.04
C ILE A 319 -4.47 4.08 18.40
N GLY A 320 -5.13 4.32 19.52
CA GLY A 320 -6.15 3.46 20.09
C GLY A 320 -7.35 4.27 20.58
N HIS A 321 -7.90 3.89 21.72
CA HIS A 321 -8.88 4.69 22.44
C HIS A 321 -8.19 5.89 23.13
N TYR A 322 -8.96 6.96 23.38
CA TYR A 322 -8.49 8.14 24.09
C TYR A 322 -7.75 7.83 25.40
N GLU A 323 -8.18 6.83 26.16
CA GLU A 323 -7.57 6.48 27.46
C GLU A 323 -6.23 5.74 27.31
N TRP A 324 -6.01 5.01 26.22
CA TRP A 324 -4.87 4.10 26.09
C TRP A 324 -4.07 4.21 24.79
N SER A 325 -4.25 5.28 23.99
CA SER A 325 -3.23 5.66 22.99
C SER A 325 -1.93 6.12 23.66
N SER A 326 -0.83 6.07 22.90
CA SER A 326 0.46 6.61 23.33
C SER A 326 0.45 8.13 23.48
N SER A 327 1.25 8.63 24.41
CA SER A 327 1.63 10.04 24.46
C SER A 327 2.87 10.26 23.59
N SER A 328 2.81 11.22 22.67
CA SER A 328 3.89 11.55 21.74
C SER A 328 4.33 13.01 21.89
N GLN A 329 5.45 13.39 21.26
CA GLN A 329 5.86 14.80 21.21
C GLN A 329 4.85 15.72 20.51
N HIS A 330 3.95 15.15 19.70
CA HIS A 330 2.92 15.86 18.96
C HIS A 330 1.53 15.80 19.63
N GLY A 331 1.47 15.34 20.89
CA GLY A 331 0.23 15.09 21.61
C GLY A 331 -0.33 13.69 21.35
N LYS A 332 -1.60 13.47 21.68
CA LYS A 332 -2.26 12.17 21.55
C LYS A 332 -3.13 12.09 20.29
N TYR A 333 -2.94 11.04 19.50
CA TYR A 333 -3.91 10.61 18.48
C TYR A 333 -4.78 9.49 19.03
N PHE A 334 -6.07 9.55 18.75
CA PHE A 334 -6.99 8.45 19.04
C PHE A 334 -8.02 8.32 17.93
N HIS A 335 -8.58 7.12 17.82
CA HIS A 335 -9.50 6.80 16.74
C HIS A 335 -10.83 7.54 16.86
N VAL A 336 -11.31 8.06 15.73
CA VAL A 336 -12.72 8.45 15.58
C VAL A 336 -13.60 7.19 15.59
N GLY A 337 -13.12 6.13 14.92
CA GLY A 337 -13.84 4.86 14.77
C GLY A 337 -15.06 4.97 13.85
N THR A 338 -15.76 3.85 13.68
CA THR A 338 -17.03 3.81 12.94
C THR A 338 -18.13 4.57 13.67
N VAL A 339 -19.14 5.04 12.93
CA VAL A 339 -20.41 5.46 13.52
C VAL A 339 -20.96 4.32 14.39
N PRO A 340 -21.45 4.59 15.62
CA PRO A 340 -21.98 3.56 16.50
C PRO A 340 -23.07 2.74 15.80
N ASN A 341 -22.98 1.41 15.89
CA ASN A 341 -24.03 0.55 15.38
C ASN A 341 -25.27 0.57 16.30
N LYS A 342 -26.33 -0.18 15.95
CA LYS A 342 -27.56 -0.28 16.76
C LYS A 342 -27.34 -0.75 18.20
N LYS A 343 -26.20 -1.38 18.50
CA LYS A 343 -25.80 -1.83 19.85
C LYS A 343 -24.87 -0.82 20.55
N GLY A 344 -24.71 0.39 20.00
CA GLY A 344 -23.81 1.42 20.52
C GLY A 344 -22.32 1.14 20.30
N LYS A 345 -21.96 0.08 19.56
CA LYS A 345 -20.55 -0.31 19.39
C LYS A 345 -19.86 0.50 18.30
N ILE A 346 -18.68 1.01 18.63
CA ILE A 346 -17.74 1.68 17.73
C ILE A 346 -16.60 0.69 17.42
N PHE A 347 -16.11 0.67 16.20
CA PHE A 347 -14.98 -0.16 15.80
C PHE A 347 -13.88 0.71 15.20
N ILE A 348 -12.63 0.29 15.37
CA ILE A 348 -11.54 0.83 14.56
C ILE A 348 -11.74 0.38 13.11
N ALA A 349 -11.56 1.32 12.19
CA ALA A 349 -11.46 1.03 10.78
C ALA A 349 -10.29 1.84 10.20
N ASP A 350 -9.53 1.21 9.30
CA ASP A 350 -8.67 1.96 8.38
C ASP A 350 -9.36 2.21 7.06
N LEU A 351 -8.87 3.23 6.36
CA LEU A 351 -9.20 3.51 4.98
C LEU A 351 -7.95 3.22 4.14
N ARG A 352 -8.06 2.31 3.17
CA ARG A 352 -7.05 2.15 2.13
C ARG A 352 -7.43 3.01 0.94
N VAL A 353 -6.59 3.99 0.62
CA VAL A 353 -6.73 4.81 -0.59
C VAL A 353 -5.63 4.44 -1.55
N MET A 354 -6.00 4.08 -2.77
CA MET A 354 -5.07 3.76 -3.86
C MET A 354 -5.06 4.89 -4.89
N ALA A 355 -3.89 5.23 -5.39
CA ALA A 355 -3.69 6.25 -6.41
C ALA A 355 -2.73 5.74 -7.49
N TYR A 356 -2.91 6.23 -8.72
CA TYR A 356 -1.97 5.98 -9.82
C TYR A 356 -1.52 7.29 -10.44
N ASN A 357 -0.31 7.27 -11.00
CA ASN A 357 0.29 8.37 -11.74
C ASN A 357 0.08 8.17 -13.23
N GLY A 358 -0.66 9.08 -13.86
CA GLY A 358 -0.88 9.11 -15.29
C GLY A 358 -0.25 10.35 -15.94
N PRO A 359 -0.45 10.56 -17.25
CA PRO A 359 0.11 11.70 -17.97
C PRO A 359 -0.27 13.09 -17.39
N GLN A 360 -1.38 13.20 -16.67
CA GLN A 360 -1.87 14.43 -16.05
C GLN A 360 -1.57 14.53 -14.54
N GLY A 361 -0.79 13.59 -13.99
CA GLY A 361 -0.50 13.49 -12.56
C GLY A 361 -1.32 12.39 -11.88
N PHE A 362 -1.64 12.59 -10.61
CA PHE A 362 -2.26 11.56 -9.79
C PHE A 362 -3.78 11.49 -9.94
N SER A 363 -4.33 10.29 -9.92
CA SER A 363 -5.78 10.05 -9.90
C SER A 363 -6.14 8.97 -8.88
N PRO A 364 -7.30 9.09 -8.20
CA PRO A 364 -7.77 8.05 -7.29
C PRO A 364 -8.13 6.78 -8.08
N CYS A 365 -7.67 5.65 -7.55
CA CYS A 365 -7.75 4.34 -8.19
C CYS A 365 -8.87 3.50 -7.59
N ALA A 366 -8.73 3.16 -6.31
CA ALA A 366 -9.69 2.36 -5.54
C ALA A 366 -9.64 2.79 -4.08
N ILE A 367 -10.77 2.63 -3.38
CA ILE A 367 -10.88 2.92 -1.96
C ILE A 367 -11.71 1.81 -1.32
N TYR A 368 -11.30 1.34 -0.16
CA TYR A 368 -12.10 0.48 0.71
C TYR A 368 -11.62 0.64 2.15
N ALA A 369 -12.42 0.18 3.10
CA ALA A 369 -12.06 0.20 4.51
C ALA A 369 -12.03 -1.21 5.09
N ARG A 370 -11.26 -1.39 6.16
CA ARG A 370 -11.20 -2.65 6.89
C ARG A 370 -11.46 -2.38 8.36
N ARG A 371 -12.41 -3.12 8.92
CA ARG A 371 -12.79 -3.00 10.32
C ARG A 371 -11.99 -3.97 11.19
N ALA A 372 -11.70 -3.57 12.42
CA ALA A 372 -11.23 -4.47 13.46
C ALA A 372 -12.26 -5.56 13.78
N LEU A 373 -11.81 -6.62 14.44
CA LEU A 373 -12.66 -7.74 14.84
C LEU A 373 -13.59 -7.35 16.00
N SER A 374 -13.01 -6.72 17.01
CA SER A 374 -13.64 -6.38 18.27
C SER A 374 -13.89 -4.86 18.38
N PRO A 375 -14.92 -4.43 19.12
CA PRO A 375 -15.23 -3.01 19.29
C PRO A 375 -14.15 -2.29 20.08
N LEU A 376 -14.06 -0.97 19.87
CA LEU A 376 -13.21 -0.07 20.63
C LEU A 376 -13.86 0.25 21.97
N GLU A 377 -13.18 -0.10 23.06
CA GLU A 377 -13.68 0.09 24.43
C GLU A 377 -12.75 0.99 25.25
N LYS A 378 -13.30 1.57 26.32
CA LYS A 378 -12.56 2.48 27.21
C LYS A 378 -11.38 1.78 27.90
N THR A 379 -11.58 0.55 28.33
CA THR A 379 -10.56 -0.29 28.97
C THR A 379 -9.76 -1.02 27.89
N PRO A 380 -8.42 -1.07 27.96
CA PRO A 380 -7.63 -1.85 27.01
C PRO A 380 -8.04 -3.34 27.10
N PRO A 381 -8.22 -4.01 25.95
CA PRO A 381 -8.53 -5.45 25.93
C PRO A 381 -7.31 -6.27 26.38
N GLU A 382 -7.53 -7.54 26.71
CA GLU A 382 -6.42 -8.48 26.93
C GLU A 382 -5.59 -8.70 25.66
N SER A 383 -6.28 -8.83 24.52
CA SER A 383 -5.66 -8.87 23.19
C SER A 383 -5.97 -7.58 22.44
N SER A 384 -4.98 -6.68 22.39
CA SER A 384 -5.12 -5.41 21.67
C SER A 384 -5.25 -5.59 20.17
N TRP A 385 -4.72 -6.68 19.62
CA TRP A 385 -4.80 -6.97 18.19
C TRP A 385 -6.24 -7.15 17.71
N GLU A 386 -7.16 -7.69 18.51
CA GLU A 386 -8.55 -7.85 18.09
C GLU A 386 -9.26 -6.50 17.85
N VAL A 387 -8.83 -5.47 18.59
CA VAL A 387 -9.42 -4.11 18.55
C VAL A 387 -8.68 -3.20 17.57
N LEU A 388 -7.36 -3.33 17.46
CA LEU A 388 -6.50 -2.47 16.63
C LEU A 388 -6.22 -3.07 15.23
N GLY A 389 -6.23 -4.39 15.11
CA GLY A 389 -5.87 -5.14 13.91
C GLY A 389 -6.96 -5.10 12.84
N THR A 390 -6.76 -4.30 11.80
CA THR A 390 -7.70 -4.15 10.68
C THR A 390 -7.37 -5.07 9.49
N ASN A 391 -6.20 -5.73 9.49
CA ASN A 391 -5.78 -6.57 8.37
C ASN A 391 -6.76 -7.74 8.13
N LEU A 392 -7.11 -7.98 6.87
CA LEU A 392 -8.05 -9.05 6.47
C LEU A 392 -7.34 -10.38 6.17
N SER A 393 -6.05 -10.36 5.88
CA SER A 393 -5.33 -11.57 5.47
C SER A 393 -5.09 -12.51 6.65
N ILE A 394 -5.46 -13.77 6.49
CA ILE A 394 -5.17 -14.84 7.46
C ILE A 394 -4.11 -15.75 6.85
N LYS A 395 -2.92 -15.83 7.45
CA LYS A 395 -1.88 -16.76 7.01
C LYS A 395 -2.26 -18.18 7.43
N LYS A 396 -2.32 -19.11 6.48
CA LYS A 396 -2.58 -20.55 6.76
C LYS A 396 -1.31 -21.39 6.68
N GLY A 397 -0.32 -20.90 5.95
CA GLY A 397 0.97 -21.56 5.77
C GLY A 397 1.86 -20.73 4.86
N GLU A 398 2.99 -21.30 4.44
CA GLU A 398 3.85 -20.68 3.43
C GLU A 398 3.10 -20.56 2.10
N ASN A 399 3.13 -19.36 1.51
CA ASN A 399 2.40 -19.00 0.28
C ASN A 399 0.87 -19.28 0.31
N GLN A 400 0.27 -19.49 1.49
CA GLN A 400 -1.14 -19.82 1.66
C GLN A 400 -1.87 -18.80 2.54
N TRP A 401 -2.96 -18.27 1.98
CA TRP A 401 -3.68 -17.13 2.55
C TRP A 401 -5.18 -17.26 2.38
N GLU A 402 -5.91 -16.90 3.43
CA GLU A 402 -7.34 -16.61 3.40
C GLU A 402 -7.59 -15.12 3.63
N SER A 403 -8.84 -14.69 3.47
CA SER A 403 -9.26 -13.32 3.72
C SER A 403 -10.58 -13.30 4.47
N ASP A 404 -10.61 -12.60 5.60
CA ASP A 404 -11.84 -12.34 6.34
C ASP A 404 -12.63 -11.22 5.67
N THR A 405 -13.44 -11.58 4.68
CA THR A 405 -14.26 -10.63 3.93
C THR A 405 -15.43 -10.07 4.72
N SER A 406 -15.74 -10.61 5.91
CA SER A 406 -16.84 -10.12 6.75
C SER A 406 -16.54 -8.73 7.37
N ARG A 407 -15.25 -8.41 7.53
CA ARG A 407 -14.76 -7.11 8.04
C ARG A 407 -14.40 -6.10 6.95
N LEU A 408 -14.54 -6.50 5.68
CA LEU A 408 -14.37 -5.62 4.53
C LEU A 408 -15.57 -4.68 4.42
N MET A 409 -15.29 -3.37 4.46
CA MET A 409 -16.28 -2.31 4.30
C MET A 409 -16.10 -1.67 2.92
N LEU A 410 -17.12 -1.83 2.08
CA LEU A 410 -17.08 -1.32 0.70
C LEU A 410 -17.38 0.18 0.64
N MET A 411 -17.00 0.81 -0.45
CA MET A 411 -17.42 2.18 -0.77
C MET A 411 -18.83 2.21 -1.39
N ASP A 412 -19.70 1.33 -0.92
CA ASP A 412 -21.06 1.17 -1.42
C ASP A 412 -22.06 1.95 -0.56
N ARG A 413 -23.33 1.94 -0.97
CA ARG A 413 -24.42 2.61 -0.24
C ARG A 413 -24.65 2.07 1.18
N LYS A 414 -24.19 0.85 1.48
CA LYS A 414 -24.47 0.15 2.73
C LYS A 414 -23.40 0.41 3.79
N ASP A 415 -22.14 0.29 3.41
CA ASP A 415 -21.02 0.28 4.35
C ASP A 415 -20.40 1.68 4.53
N PHE A 416 -20.41 2.53 3.49
CA PHE A 416 -19.69 3.81 3.50
C PHE A 416 -20.11 4.73 4.66
N ASN A 417 -21.41 4.87 4.90
CA ASN A 417 -21.93 5.75 5.94
C ASN A 417 -21.51 5.33 7.36
N ALA A 418 -21.20 4.05 7.57
CA ALA A 418 -20.73 3.56 8.86
C ALA A 418 -19.29 4.03 9.18
N LEU A 419 -18.52 4.50 8.19
CA LEU A 419 -17.16 4.99 8.40
C LEU A 419 -17.12 6.40 9.01
N GLY A 420 -18.21 7.17 8.88
CA GLY A 420 -18.24 8.55 9.38
C GLY A 420 -17.30 9.49 8.62
N VAL A 421 -16.93 9.16 7.39
CA VAL A 421 -16.06 9.96 6.51
C VAL A 421 -16.87 10.66 5.43
N GLY A 422 -16.49 11.90 5.12
CA GLY A 422 -17.08 12.72 4.07
C GLY A 422 -16.16 12.95 2.87
N THR A 423 -16.61 13.78 1.92
CA THR A 423 -15.83 14.12 0.73
C THR A 423 -14.51 14.82 1.07
N ASP A 424 -14.50 15.70 2.08
CA ASP A 424 -13.30 16.42 2.49
C ASP A 424 -12.26 15.47 3.11
N ASP A 425 -12.72 14.50 3.89
CA ASP A 425 -11.86 13.46 4.47
C ASP A 425 -11.27 12.56 3.38
N LEU A 426 -12.03 12.24 2.33
CA LEU A 426 -11.52 11.51 1.16
C LEU A 426 -10.48 12.32 0.37
N ILE A 427 -10.68 13.64 0.24
CA ILE A 427 -9.69 14.55 -0.37
C ILE A 427 -8.40 14.56 0.46
N GLU A 428 -8.49 14.72 1.79
CA GLU A 428 -7.32 14.69 2.67
C GLU A 428 -6.60 13.33 2.56
N ALA A 429 -7.34 12.21 2.62
CA ALA A 429 -6.76 10.88 2.53
C ALA A 429 -6.04 10.64 1.18
N PHE A 430 -6.60 11.16 0.08
CA PHE A 430 -5.97 11.11 -1.23
C PHE A 430 -4.70 11.98 -1.30
N ILE A 431 -4.72 13.20 -0.75
CA ILE A 431 -3.53 14.06 -0.68
C ILE A 431 -2.45 13.40 0.16
N GLN A 432 -2.78 12.87 1.34
CA GLN A 432 -1.84 12.11 2.17
C GLN A 432 -1.22 10.92 1.44
N THR A 433 -2.02 10.17 0.68
CA THR A 433 -1.56 9.05 -0.16
C THR A 433 -0.62 9.51 -1.27
N ILE A 434 -0.90 10.65 -1.91
CA ILE A 434 -0.02 11.17 -2.96
C ILE A 434 1.31 11.64 -2.37
N LEU A 435 1.28 12.37 -1.25
CA LEU A 435 2.48 12.87 -0.60
C LEU A 435 3.45 11.73 -0.26
N THR A 436 2.94 10.59 0.23
CA THR A 436 3.76 9.41 0.55
C THR A 436 4.34 8.75 -0.70
N ILE A 437 3.56 8.67 -1.79
CA ILE A 437 4.06 8.16 -3.09
C ILE A 437 5.17 9.07 -3.63
N VAL A 438 5.00 10.39 -3.58
CA VAL A 438 6.02 11.36 -4.03
C VAL A 438 7.29 11.24 -3.19
N ALA A 439 7.17 11.13 -1.86
CA ALA A 439 8.31 10.95 -0.97
C ALA A 439 9.11 9.68 -1.32
N ILE A 440 8.42 8.55 -1.50
CA ILE A 440 9.04 7.26 -1.83
C ILE A 440 9.62 7.27 -3.25
N ASP A 441 8.96 7.93 -4.21
CA ASP A 441 9.50 8.07 -5.57
C ASP A 441 10.81 8.88 -5.57
N LYS A 442 10.87 9.97 -4.80
CA LYS A 442 12.10 10.75 -4.60
C LYS A 442 13.21 9.93 -3.93
N MET A 443 12.86 9.13 -2.92
CA MET A 443 13.82 8.20 -2.30
C MET A 443 14.35 7.17 -3.31
N ALA A 444 13.48 6.62 -4.17
CA ALA A 444 13.87 5.70 -5.23
C ALA A 444 14.83 6.36 -6.24
N GLN A 445 14.60 7.62 -6.61
CA GLN A 445 15.50 8.38 -7.47
C GLN A 445 16.89 8.56 -6.83
N ASN A 446 16.96 8.81 -5.52
CA ASN A 446 18.23 8.94 -4.80
C ASN A 446 19.01 7.61 -4.74
N LEU A 447 18.31 6.48 -4.72
CA LEU A 447 18.89 5.14 -4.71
C LEU A 447 19.30 4.62 -6.09
N ILE A 448 19.20 5.45 -7.13
CA ILE A 448 19.64 5.13 -8.49
C ILE A 448 20.78 6.08 -8.92
N ASN A 449 21.80 5.52 -9.58
CA ASN A 449 22.88 6.32 -10.16
C ASN A 449 22.49 6.85 -11.56
N LYS A 450 23.32 7.75 -12.13
CA LYS A 450 23.08 8.32 -13.46
C LYS A 450 23.06 7.27 -14.59
N LYS A 451 23.62 6.06 -14.36
CA LYS A 451 23.62 4.92 -15.28
C LYS A 451 22.41 3.99 -15.10
N GLY A 452 21.50 4.31 -14.17
CA GLY A 452 20.33 3.48 -13.87
C GLY A 452 20.59 2.29 -12.96
N SER A 453 21.78 2.18 -12.33
CA SER A 453 22.09 1.09 -11.41
C SER A 453 21.72 1.44 -9.96
N PHE A 454 21.31 0.43 -9.21
CA PHE A 454 21.00 0.55 -7.78
C PHE A 454 22.23 0.91 -6.96
N ARG A 455 22.12 1.95 -6.12
CA ARG A 455 23.19 2.40 -5.22
C ARG A 455 23.19 1.58 -3.93
N TYR A 456 23.56 0.31 -4.04
CA TYR A 456 23.55 -0.63 -2.91
C TYR A 456 24.29 -0.10 -1.66
N LYS A 457 25.47 0.52 -1.83
CA LYS A 457 26.23 1.10 -0.70
C LYS A 457 25.46 2.22 0.02
N LEU A 458 24.76 3.08 -0.74
CA LEU A 458 23.93 4.13 -0.14
C LEU A 458 22.71 3.52 0.56
N PHE A 459 22.08 2.52 -0.06
CA PHE A 459 20.99 1.78 0.58
C PHE A 459 21.44 1.21 1.92
N GLN A 460 22.59 0.55 1.97
CA GLN A 460 23.16 -0.03 3.18
C GLN A 460 23.39 0.98 4.32
N THR A 461 23.68 2.26 3.99
CA THR A 461 23.79 3.31 5.02
C THR A 461 22.44 3.80 5.55
N LEU A 462 21.36 3.57 4.78
CA LEU A 462 19.99 3.94 5.15
C LEU A 462 19.22 2.78 5.79
N ASP A 463 19.60 1.55 5.47
CA ASP A 463 19.03 0.30 5.98
C ASP A 463 20.16 -0.71 6.12
N ASN A 464 20.58 -0.96 7.36
CA ASN A 464 21.72 -1.80 7.68
C ASN A 464 21.34 -3.17 8.23
N ASP A 465 20.09 -3.60 8.07
CA ASP A 465 19.65 -4.94 8.45
C ASP A 465 20.37 -6.00 7.58
N ALA A 466 21.22 -6.81 8.20
CA ALA A 466 22.06 -7.78 7.50
C ALA A 466 21.22 -8.85 6.79
N SER A 467 20.10 -9.26 7.39
CA SER A 467 19.19 -10.25 6.84
C SER A 467 18.55 -9.72 5.56
N LEU A 468 18.00 -8.50 5.56
CA LEU A 468 17.49 -7.88 4.35
C LEU A 468 18.57 -7.75 3.27
N LEU A 469 19.75 -7.25 3.64
CA LEU A 469 20.85 -7.03 2.69
C LEU A 469 21.29 -8.33 2.01
N SER A 470 21.26 -9.45 2.73
CA SER A 470 21.56 -10.79 2.19
C SER A 470 20.50 -11.29 1.20
N GLU A 471 19.25 -10.86 1.36
CA GLU A 471 18.14 -11.26 0.49
C GLU A 471 18.10 -10.48 -0.82
N ILE A 472 18.67 -9.27 -0.91
CA ILE A 472 18.53 -8.42 -2.10
C ILE A 472 19.26 -9.05 -3.30
N MET A 473 18.48 -9.41 -4.32
CA MET A 473 18.99 -9.90 -5.59
C MET A 473 19.81 -8.82 -6.30
N ARG A 474 21.03 -9.18 -6.68
CA ARG A 474 21.96 -8.29 -7.40
C ARG A 474 21.78 -8.47 -8.90
N SER A 475 21.66 -7.36 -9.62
CA SER A 475 21.53 -7.30 -11.09
C SER A 475 22.86 -7.47 -11.81
#